data_AF-A0A412B0D7-F1
#
_entry.id   AF-A0A412B0D7-F1
#
_cell.length_a   1.000
_cell.length_b   1.000
_cell.length_c   1.000
_cell.angle_alpha   90.00
_cell.angle_beta   90.00
_cell.angle_gamma   90.00
#
_symmetry.space_group_name_H-M   'P 1'
#
loop_
_entity.id
_entity.type
_entity.pdbx_description
1 polymer ?
#
loop_
_entity_poly.entity_id
_entity_poly.type
_entity_poly.pdbx_seq_one_letter_code
_entity_poly.pdbx_strand_id
1 'polypeptide(L)'
;MDGVWPTVIICVVLALIAALAIRSYVKKLRNGCCGAGGDSEKRLRPPDRELSQYPYAWRIRIDGMSCKHCALRIENAFHEKDGFYAKVSLKNKEAIVYTKSKASRQELTGIVERAGYQLLSLEQAAER
;
A
#
# COMPACT_ATOMS: atom_id res chain seq x y z
N MET A 1 -41.71 51.03 -9.44
CA MET A 1 -40.40 50.64 -8.85
C MET A 1 -40.20 49.12 -8.93
N ASP A 2 -40.67 48.49 -10.01
CA ASP A 2 -41.07 47.07 -9.98
C ASP A 2 -40.09 46.13 -10.71
N GLY A 3 -39.08 46.69 -11.39
CA GLY A 3 -38.04 45.93 -12.11
C GLY A 3 -36.82 45.54 -11.27
N VAL A 4 -36.72 46.04 -10.03
CA VAL A 4 -35.58 45.78 -9.13
C VAL A 4 -35.74 44.43 -8.42
N TRP A 5 -36.98 43.99 -8.18
CA TRP A 5 -37.26 42.70 -7.53
C TRP A 5 -36.87 41.49 -8.38
N PRO A 6 -37.20 41.42 -9.69
CA PRO A 6 -36.76 40.33 -10.56
C PRO A 6 -35.23 40.27 -10.70
N THR A 7 -34.56 41.42 -10.80
CA THR A 7 -33.10 41.50 -10.92
C THR A 7 -32.40 41.05 -9.64
N VAL A 8 -32.92 41.43 -8.47
CA VAL A 8 -32.42 40.95 -7.17
C VAL A 8 -32.58 39.43 -7.04
N ILE A 9 -33.73 38.87 -7.43
CA ILE A 9 -33.98 37.43 -7.37
C ILE A 9 -33.01 36.67 -8.29
N ILE A 10 -32.80 37.12 -9.52
CA ILE A 10 -31.87 36.50 -10.47
C ILE A 10 -30.43 36.51 -9.91
N CYS A 11 -29.98 37.63 -9.36
CA CYS A 11 -28.65 37.74 -8.76
C CYS A 11 -28.44 36.78 -7.58
N VAL A 12 -29.46 36.61 -6.71
CA VAL A 12 -29.41 35.66 -5.59
C VAL A 12 -29.32 34.21 -6.07
N VAL A 13 -30.10 33.84 -7.10
CA VAL A 13 -30.06 32.50 -7.69
C VAL A 13 -28.70 32.21 -8.32
N LEU A 14 -28.14 33.15 -9.09
CA LEU A 14 -26.81 33.01 -9.68
C LEU A 14 -25.71 32.88 -8.61
N ALA A 15 -25.79 33.68 -7.54
CA ALA A 15 -24.86 33.59 -6.42
C ALA A 15 -24.95 32.24 -5.68
N LEU A 16 -26.16 31.69 -5.49
CA LEU A 16 -26.35 30.36 -4.90
C LEU A 16 -25.78 29.24 -5.78
N ILE A 17 -26.04 29.27 -7.08
CA ILE A 17 -25.50 28.28 -8.02
C ILE A 17 -23.97 28.36 -8.05
N ALA A 18 -23.41 29.58 -8.10
CA ALA A 18 -21.97 29.79 -8.03
C ALA A 18 -21.39 29.25 -6.71
N ALA A 19 -22.02 29.53 -5.56
CA ALA A 19 -21.59 29.02 -4.26
C ALA A 19 -21.65 27.50 -4.17
N LEU A 20 -22.67 26.85 -4.74
CA LEU A 20 -22.80 25.39 -4.80
C LEU A 20 -21.74 24.79 -5.72
N ALA A 21 -21.49 25.39 -6.88
CA ALA A 21 -20.44 24.98 -7.81
C ALA A 21 -19.06 25.14 -7.17
N ILE A 22 -18.78 26.25 -6.50
CA ILE A 22 -17.52 26.49 -5.77
C ILE A 22 -17.39 25.49 -4.62
N ARG A 23 -18.45 25.22 -3.84
CA ARG A 23 -18.42 24.21 -2.77
C ARG A 23 -18.14 22.80 -3.31
N SER A 24 -18.77 22.43 -4.42
CA SER A 24 -18.54 21.15 -5.11
C SER A 24 -17.11 21.06 -5.65
N TYR A 25 -16.63 22.14 -6.26
CA TYR A 25 -15.29 22.24 -6.83
C TYR A 25 -14.22 22.23 -5.75
N VAL A 26 -14.41 22.95 -4.64
CA VAL A 26 -13.51 22.92 -3.46
C VAL A 26 -13.52 21.54 -2.82
N LYS A 27 -14.67 20.85 -2.73
CA LYS A 27 -14.70 19.43 -2.30
C LYS A 27 -13.93 18.52 -3.26
N LYS A 28 -14.05 18.74 -4.58
CA LYS A 28 -13.37 17.94 -5.60
C LYS A 28 -11.86 18.22 -5.67
N LEU A 29 -11.44 19.47 -5.44
CA LEU A 29 -10.04 19.88 -5.36
C LEU A 29 -9.38 19.51 -4.03
N ARG A 30 -10.13 19.44 -2.92
CA ARG A 30 -9.64 18.85 -1.66
C ARG A 30 -9.24 17.39 -1.84
N ASN A 31 -9.84 16.71 -2.82
CA ASN A 31 -9.54 15.33 -3.17
C ASN A 31 -8.53 15.26 -4.33
N GLY A 32 -7.55 16.17 -4.35
CA GLY A 32 -6.63 16.43 -5.46
C GLY A 32 -5.96 15.21 -6.10
N CYS A 33 -5.38 15.50 -7.27
CA CYS A 33 -4.82 14.63 -8.32
C CYS A 33 -3.67 13.66 -7.93
N CYS A 34 -3.46 13.40 -6.64
CA CYS A 34 -2.63 12.32 -6.13
C CYS A 34 -3.40 11.60 -5.01
N GLY A 35 -4.22 10.62 -5.39
CA GLY A 35 -4.58 9.49 -4.53
C GLY A 35 -5.02 9.83 -3.10
N ALA A 36 -6.06 10.65 -2.92
CA ALA A 36 -6.81 10.69 -1.66
C ALA A 36 -7.71 9.44 -1.48
N GLY A 37 -7.36 8.33 -2.11
CA GLY A 37 -7.73 7.00 -1.64
C GLY A 37 -6.65 6.61 -0.65
N GLY A 38 -6.84 6.99 0.62
CA GLY A 38 -6.06 6.45 1.72
C GLY A 38 -6.36 4.96 1.86
N ASP A 39 -5.88 4.16 0.91
CA ASP A 39 -5.50 2.79 1.21
C ASP A 39 -4.28 2.95 2.10
N SER A 40 -4.56 3.19 3.38
CA SER A 40 -3.64 2.80 4.42
C SER A 40 -3.49 1.31 4.20
N GLU A 41 -2.51 0.90 3.36
CA GLU A 41 -2.23 -0.50 3.09
C GLU A 41 -2.20 -1.16 4.45
N LYS A 42 -3.29 -1.86 4.78
CA LYS A 42 -3.49 -2.37 6.13
C LYS A 42 -2.36 -3.36 6.29
N ARG A 43 -1.41 -3.05 7.17
CA ARG A 43 -0.31 -3.95 7.47
C ARG A 43 -0.95 -5.25 7.91
N LEU A 44 -0.90 -6.26 7.04
CA LEU A 44 -1.42 -7.58 7.34
C LEU A 44 -0.58 -8.07 8.51
N ARG A 45 -1.20 -8.10 9.69
CA ARG A 45 -0.55 -8.62 10.89
C ARG A 45 -0.58 -10.14 10.72
N PRO A 46 0.58 -10.80 10.68
CA PRO A 46 0.61 -12.25 10.66
C PRO A 46 -0.10 -12.72 11.94
N PRO A 47 -1.03 -13.68 11.83
CA PRO A 47 -1.86 -14.12 12.96
C PRO A 47 -1.04 -14.78 14.07
N ASP A 48 0.22 -15.14 13.79
CA ASP A 48 1.06 -15.88 14.70
C ASP A 48 2.46 -15.26 14.78
N ARG A 49 2.76 -14.64 15.92
CA ARG A 49 4.03 -13.95 16.19
C ARG A 49 5.10 -14.91 16.70
N GLU A 50 4.75 -16.18 16.90
CA GLU A 50 5.64 -17.17 17.46
C GLU A 50 6.55 -17.72 16.36
N LEU A 51 7.81 -17.25 16.34
CA LEU A 51 8.81 -17.67 15.35
C LEU A 51 9.14 -19.17 15.43
N SER A 52 8.76 -19.86 16.51
CA SER A 52 9.00 -21.29 16.75
C SER A 52 8.32 -22.22 15.73
N GLN A 53 7.27 -21.76 15.06
CA GLN A 53 6.55 -22.53 14.03
C GLN A 53 7.13 -22.35 12.62
N TYR A 54 8.23 -21.60 12.46
CA TYR A 54 8.89 -21.35 11.17
C TYR A 54 10.33 -21.92 11.15
N PRO A 55 10.51 -23.23 10.84
CA PRO A 55 11.83 -23.88 10.86
C PRO A 55 12.74 -23.44 9.70
N TYR A 56 12.19 -22.80 8.67
CA TYR A 56 12.95 -22.35 7.50
C TYR A 56 13.05 -20.82 7.44
N ALA A 57 14.26 -20.31 7.19
CA ALA A 57 14.52 -18.89 6.99
C ALA A 57 15.24 -18.64 5.66
N TRP A 58 14.81 -17.61 4.95
CA TRP A 58 15.36 -17.19 3.65
C TRP A 58 15.73 -15.72 3.72
N ARG A 59 16.92 -15.38 3.24
CA ARG A 59 17.36 -14.01 3.00
C ARG A 59 17.21 -13.70 1.51
N ILE A 60 16.47 -12.65 1.21
CA ILE A 60 16.15 -12.24 -0.16
C ILE A 60 16.63 -10.80 -0.34
N ARG A 61 17.47 -10.54 -1.35
CA ARG A 61 17.76 -9.17 -1.79
C ARG A 61 16.79 -8.76 -2.88
N ILE A 62 16.22 -7.58 -2.71
CA ILE A 62 15.14 -7.07 -3.58
C ILE A 62 15.56 -5.69 -4.10
N ASP A 63 15.37 -5.47 -5.40
CA ASP A 63 15.58 -4.17 -6.05
C ASP A 63 14.25 -3.40 -6.19
N GLY A 64 14.34 -2.07 -6.37
CA GLY A 64 13.17 -1.19 -6.50
C GLY A 64 12.53 -0.73 -5.18
N MET A 65 13.09 -1.10 -4.03
CA MET A 65 12.63 -0.58 -2.73
C MET A 65 13.24 0.78 -2.42
N SER A 66 12.45 1.85 -2.60
CA SER A 66 12.90 3.24 -2.32
C SER A 66 12.21 3.89 -1.11
N CYS A 67 11.12 3.30 -0.58
CA CYS A 67 10.35 3.90 0.51
C CYS A 67 9.80 2.85 1.48
N LYS A 68 9.38 3.29 2.68
CA LYS A 68 8.70 2.46 3.69
C LYS A 68 7.45 1.77 3.15
N HIS A 69 6.70 2.42 2.27
CA HIS A 69 5.54 1.80 1.61
C HIS A 69 5.95 0.66 0.68
N CYS A 70 7.08 0.76 -0.02
CA CYS A 70 7.56 -0.32 -0.87
C CYS A 70 7.91 -1.57 -0.06
N ALA A 71 8.58 -1.38 1.08
CA ALA A 71 8.85 -2.46 2.02
C ALA A 71 7.55 -3.08 2.57
N LEU A 72 6.57 -2.24 2.93
CA LEU A 72 5.28 -2.70 3.46
C LEU A 72 4.52 -3.57 2.45
N ARG A 73 4.52 -3.19 1.17
CA ARG A 73 3.91 -4.00 0.09
C ARG A 73 4.48 -5.40 0.02
N ILE A 74 5.80 -5.50 0.09
CA ILE A 74 6.49 -6.79 0.06
C ILE A 74 6.15 -7.61 1.31
N GLU A 75 6.20 -7.00 2.49
CA GLU A 75 5.78 -7.66 3.75
C GLU A 75 4.34 -8.20 3.64
N ASN A 76 3.42 -7.38 3.15
CA ASN A 76 2.01 -7.74 2.97
C ASN A 76 1.85 -8.88 1.94
N ALA A 77 2.57 -8.85 0.82
CA ALA A 77 2.50 -9.91 -0.20
C ALA A 77 2.93 -11.28 0.34
N PHE A 78 3.90 -11.31 1.27
CA PHE A 78 4.27 -12.52 1.97
C PHE A 78 3.25 -12.89 3.06
N HIS A 79 2.75 -11.93 3.84
CA HIS A 79 1.75 -12.21 4.89
C HIS A 79 0.38 -12.64 4.35
N GLU A 80 0.07 -12.34 3.08
CA GLU A 80 -1.14 -12.83 2.40
C GLU A 80 -1.10 -14.34 2.18
N LYS A 81 0.10 -14.94 2.12
CA LYS A 81 0.27 -16.40 2.03
C LYS A 81 0.30 -17.01 3.43
N ASP A 82 -0.55 -18.01 3.64
CA ASP A 82 -0.55 -18.76 4.90
C ASP A 82 0.79 -19.48 5.11
N GLY A 83 1.32 -19.39 6.34
CA GLY A 83 2.60 -19.99 6.70
C GLY A 83 3.83 -19.23 6.23
N PHE A 84 3.68 -17.99 5.77
CA PHE A 84 4.78 -17.08 5.43
C PHE A 84 4.79 -15.86 6.36
N TYR A 85 5.98 -15.53 6.86
CA TYR A 85 6.21 -14.33 7.64
C TYR A 85 7.43 -13.59 7.09
N ALA A 86 7.30 -12.30 6.75
CA ALA A 86 8.40 -11.54 6.16
C ALA A 86 8.73 -10.31 6.99
N LYS A 87 10.03 -10.03 7.10
CA LYS A 87 10.57 -8.84 7.72
C LYS A 87 11.51 -8.15 6.75
N VAL A 88 11.11 -6.98 6.26
CA VAL A 88 11.87 -6.22 5.27
C VAL A 88 12.72 -5.13 5.95
N SER A 89 13.98 -5.04 5.56
CA SER A 89 14.94 -4.04 6.04
C SER A 89 15.41 -3.15 4.91
N LEU A 90 14.88 -1.92 4.84
CA LEU A 90 15.26 -0.93 3.83
C LEU A 90 16.74 -0.54 3.89
N LYS A 91 17.32 -0.48 5.09
CA LYS A 91 18.74 -0.09 5.27
C LYS A 91 19.69 -1.01 4.51
N ASN A 92 19.36 -2.30 4.48
CA ASN A 92 20.21 -3.32 3.87
C ASN A 92 19.68 -3.80 2.51
N LYS A 93 18.53 -3.27 2.06
CA LYS A 93 17.81 -3.73 0.86
C LYS A 93 17.57 -5.25 0.85
N GLU A 94 17.28 -5.81 2.02
CA GLU A 94 17.06 -7.25 2.21
C GLU A 94 15.74 -7.52 2.92
N ALA A 95 15.14 -8.66 2.60
CA ALA A 95 13.95 -9.21 3.23
C ALA A 95 14.30 -10.57 3.84
N ILE A 96 13.97 -10.76 5.11
CA ILE A 96 14.06 -12.06 5.77
C ILE A 96 12.68 -12.68 5.78
N VAL A 97 12.53 -13.84 5.13
CA VAL A 97 11.28 -14.57 5.01
C VAL A 97 11.38 -15.87 5.80
N TYR A 98 10.44 -16.08 6.69
CA TYR A 98 10.28 -17.26 7.52
C TYR A 98 9.11 -18.08 6.97
N THR A 99 9.31 -19.38 6.79
CA THR A 99 8.29 -20.26 6.21
C THR A 99 8.05 -21.48 7.11
N LYS A 100 6.78 -21.87 7.27
CA LYS A 100 6.39 -23.07 8.04
C LYS A 100 6.76 -24.37 7.32
N SER A 101 6.77 -24.32 5.99
CA SER A 101 7.14 -25.43 5.12
C SER A 101 8.30 -25.04 4.20
N LYS A 102 8.92 -26.02 3.57
CA LYS A 102 10.01 -25.80 2.61
C LYS A 102 9.46 -25.06 1.39
N ALA A 103 9.77 -23.76 1.30
CA ALA A 103 9.40 -22.94 0.16
C ALA A 103 10.42 -23.09 -0.97
N SER A 104 9.94 -23.18 -2.20
CA SER A 104 10.82 -23.21 -3.36
C SER A 104 11.26 -21.80 -3.75
N ARG A 105 12.46 -21.68 -4.34
CA ARG A 105 12.96 -20.40 -4.88
C ARG A 105 11.97 -19.76 -5.85
N GLN A 106 11.31 -20.56 -6.68
CA GLN A 106 10.31 -20.08 -7.64
C GLN A 106 9.09 -19.47 -6.95
N GLU A 107 8.63 -20.04 -5.83
CA GLU A 107 7.49 -19.51 -5.08
C GLU A 107 7.82 -18.16 -4.46
N LEU A 108 8.99 -18.06 -3.82
CA LEU A 108 9.47 -16.80 -3.22
C LEU A 108 9.66 -15.71 -4.29
N THR A 109 10.24 -16.08 -5.43
CA THR A 109 10.42 -15.16 -6.56
C THR A 109 9.06 -14.70 -7.10
N GLY A 110 8.13 -15.63 -7.34
CA GLY A 110 6.79 -15.30 -7.83
C GLY A 110 5.95 -14.47 -6.86
N ILE A 111 6.20 -14.50 -5.54
CA ILE A 111 5.58 -13.57 -4.59
C ILE A 111 6.14 -12.16 -4.77
N VAL A 112 7.47 -12.03 -4.87
CA VAL A 112 8.15 -10.72 -5.05
C VAL A 112 7.78 -10.09 -6.39
N GLU A 113 7.75 -10.87 -7.47
CA GLU A 113 7.38 -10.40 -8.81
C GLU A 113 5.92 -9.96 -8.88
N ARG A 114 5.00 -10.71 -8.24
CA ARG A 114 3.59 -10.30 -8.13
C ARG A 114 3.40 -9.00 -7.35
N ALA A 115 4.29 -8.71 -6.40
CA ALA A 115 4.32 -7.43 -5.70
C ALA A 115 4.92 -6.28 -6.56
N GLY A 116 5.44 -6.58 -7.75
CA GLY A 116 6.01 -5.61 -8.68
C GLY A 116 7.49 -5.30 -8.45
N TYR A 117 8.23 -6.20 -7.80
CA TYR A 117 9.65 -6.02 -7.49
C TYR A 117 10.52 -7.12 -8.12
N GLN A 118 11.81 -6.83 -8.23
CA GLN A 118 12.78 -7.78 -8.77
C GLN A 118 13.61 -8.41 -7.64
N LEU A 119 13.66 -9.74 -7.63
CA LEU A 119 14.53 -10.51 -6.73
C LEU A 119 15.94 -10.57 -7.32
N LEU A 120 16.93 -10.09 -6.56
CA LEU A 120 18.35 -10.08 -6.96
C LEU A 120 19.09 -11.34 -6.50
N SER A 121 18.94 -11.70 -5.23
CA SER A 121 19.56 -12.89 -4.65
C SER A 121 18.65 -13.54 -3.62
N LEU A 122 18.80 -14.85 -3.48
CA LEU A 122 18.06 -15.65 -2.52
C LEU A 122 19.00 -16.66 -1.89
N GLU A 123 19.12 -16.60 -0.58
CA GLU A 123 20.01 -17.41 0.25
C GLU A 123 19.18 -18.06 1.36
N GLN A 124 19.33 -19.37 1.59
CA GLN A 124 18.69 -20.04 2.71
C GLN A 124 19.52 -19.78 3.97
N ALA A 125 18.96 -19.04 4.93
CA ALA A 125 19.68 -18.54 6.09
C ALA A 125 19.76 -19.55 7.24
N ALA A 126 18.77 -20.44 7.38
CA ALA A 126 18.80 -21.55 8.34
C ALA A 126 17.70 -22.58 8.05
N GLU A 127 18.03 -23.85 8.26
CA GLU A 127 17.11 -24.96 8.45
C GLU A 127 17.33 -25.38 9.92
N ARG A 128 16.39 -25.07 10.81
CA ARG A 128 16.48 -25.42 12.25
C ARG A 128 15.64 -26.63 12.58
#